data_AF-V9DZP0-F1
#
_entry.id   AF-V9DZP0-F1
#
_cell.length_a   1.000
_cell.length_b   1.000
_cell.length_c   1.000
_cell.angle_alpha   90.00
_cell.angle_beta   90.00
_cell.angle_gamma   90.00
#
_symmetry.space_group_name_H-M   'P 1'
#
loop_
_entity.id
_entity.type
_entity.pdbx_description
1 polymer ?
#
loop_
_entity_poly.entity_id
_entity_poly.type
_entity_poly.pdbx_seq_one_letter_code
_entity_poly.pdbx_strand_id
1 'polypeptide(L)'
;MEVGRIYYTSRMQKTPAGAEAMYLLAANAFKLGYRRYEWKCDSCNIPSRNAATRFGFTYEGLFRQAIVYKGRNRDTTWFSITDGDWNGGLKDAYQRWLASSNFDEKGQQKLKLSDLTSPFVHARP
;
A
#
# COMPACT_ATOMS: atom_id res chain seq x y z
N MET A 1 1.42 -10.97 -7.75
CA MET A 1 2.64 -10.17 -7.94
C MET A 1 3.01 -9.55 -6.60
N GLU A 2 4.27 -9.60 -6.20
CA GLU A 2 4.76 -8.84 -5.02
C GLU A 2 5.26 -7.47 -5.48
N VAL A 3 4.88 -6.41 -4.75
CA VAL A 3 5.63 -5.16 -4.77
C VAL A 3 6.67 -5.17 -3.64
N GLY A 4 7.90 -5.46 -4.03
CA GLY A 4 9.03 -5.59 -3.12
C GLY A 4 10.13 -4.58 -3.42
N ARG A 5 11.09 -4.44 -2.49
CA ARG A 5 12.27 -3.55 -2.64
C ARG A 5 11.89 -2.09 -2.94
N ILE A 6 10.79 -1.61 -2.35
CA ILE A 6 10.39 -0.21 -2.45
C ILE A 6 11.35 0.64 -1.62
N TYR A 7 12.17 1.44 -2.30
CA TYR A 7 13.05 2.42 -1.68
C TYR A 7 12.59 3.82 -2.07
N TYR A 8 11.69 4.40 -1.26
CA TYR A 8 11.33 5.80 -1.41
C TYR A 8 12.36 6.67 -0.68
N THR A 9 12.97 7.59 -1.42
CA THR A 9 13.74 8.68 -0.82
C THR A 9 12.82 9.52 0.08
N SER A 10 13.39 10.24 1.06
CA SER A 10 12.61 11.09 1.96
C SER A 10 11.71 12.10 1.23
N ARG A 11 12.14 12.56 0.04
CA ARG A 11 11.37 13.46 -0.84
C ARG A 11 10.13 12.82 -1.49
N MET A 12 10.06 11.50 -1.56
CA MET A 12 8.91 10.76 -2.12
C MET A 12 8.00 10.18 -1.03
N GLN A 13 8.49 10.09 0.21
CA GLN A 13 7.70 9.58 1.31
C GLN A 13 6.57 10.55 1.64
N LYS A 14 5.35 10.03 1.75
CA LYS A 14 4.13 10.80 2.09
C LYS A 14 3.80 11.91 1.07
N THR A 15 4.26 11.80 -0.18
CA THR A 15 3.91 12.73 -1.27
C THR A 15 2.93 12.10 -2.26
N PRO A 16 2.25 12.92 -3.09
CA PRO A 16 1.42 12.42 -4.19
C PRO A 16 2.16 11.49 -5.14
N ALA A 17 3.40 11.83 -5.50
CA ALA A 17 4.24 10.99 -6.37
C ALA A 17 4.45 9.57 -5.80
N GLY A 18 4.66 9.43 -4.48
CA GLY A 18 4.80 8.12 -3.85
C GLY A 18 3.51 7.29 -3.88
N ALA A 19 2.35 7.94 -3.80
CA ALA A 19 1.06 7.27 -3.91
C ALA A 19 0.70 6.93 -5.36
N GLU A 20 1.02 7.82 -6.30
CA GLU A 20 0.82 7.60 -7.74
C GLU A 20 1.68 6.43 -8.25
N ALA A 21 2.94 6.34 -7.81
CA ALA A 21 3.79 5.20 -8.14
C ALA A 21 3.17 3.86 -7.69
N MET A 22 2.59 3.80 -6.48
CA MET A 22 1.88 2.60 -6.00
C MET A 22 0.62 2.31 -6.83
N TYR A 23 -0.15 3.34 -7.18
CA TYR A 23 -1.32 3.22 -8.04
C TYR A 23 -0.95 2.64 -9.41
N LEU A 24 0.08 3.17 -10.07
CA LEU A 24 0.49 2.74 -11.40
C LEU A 24 0.98 1.29 -11.40
N LEU A 25 1.74 0.89 -10.37
CA LEU A 25 2.19 -0.50 -10.22
C LEU A 25 1.01 -1.46 -10.00
N ALA A 26 0.09 -1.12 -9.11
CA ALA A 26 -1.12 -1.92 -8.87
C ALA A 26 -1.99 -2.01 -10.12
N ALA A 27 -2.27 -0.87 -10.77
CA ALA A 27 -3.06 -0.80 -11.99
C ALA A 27 -2.46 -1.67 -13.11
N ASN A 28 -1.14 -1.63 -13.29
CA ASN A 28 -0.47 -2.50 -14.25
C ASN A 28 -0.56 -3.98 -13.86
N ALA A 29 -0.38 -4.32 -12.58
CA ALA A 29 -0.50 -5.70 -12.10
C ALA A 29 -1.89 -6.28 -12.41
N PHE A 30 -2.95 -5.56 -12.07
CA PHE A 30 -4.32 -6.02 -12.34
C PHE A 30 -4.66 -5.99 -13.83
N LYS A 31 -4.13 -5.03 -14.60
CA LYS A 31 -4.26 -5.03 -16.07
C LYS A 31 -3.63 -6.28 -16.72
N LEU A 32 -2.53 -6.77 -16.16
CA LEU A 32 -1.87 -8.01 -16.60
C LEU A 32 -2.61 -9.29 -16.14
N GLY A 33 -3.75 -9.17 -15.45
CA GLY A 33 -4.56 -10.31 -15.02
C GLY A 33 -4.09 -10.97 -13.72
N TYR A 34 -3.17 -10.36 -12.96
CA TYR A 34 -2.86 -10.84 -11.62
C TYR A 34 -4.07 -10.67 -10.71
N ARG A 35 -4.39 -11.71 -9.93
CA ARG A 35 -5.51 -11.69 -8.97
C ARG A 35 -5.15 -11.11 -7.60
N ARG A 36 -3.86 -10.84 -7.39
CA ARG A 36 -3.30 -10.52 -6.09
C ARG A 36 -2.03 -9.71 -6.19
N TYR A 37 -1.96 -8.65 -5.40
CA TYR A 37 -0.85 -7.73 -5.26
C TYR A 37 -0.40 -7.69 -3.80
N GLU A 38 0.85 -8.08 -3.53
CA GLU A 38 1.33 -8.36 -2.18
C GLU A 38 2.36 -7.34 -1.69
N TRP A 39 2.29 -7.03 -0.40
CA TRP A 39 3.30 -6.27 0.32
C TRP A 39 3.77 -7.10 1.52
N LYS A 40 5.08 -7.23 1.69
CA LYS A 40 5.66 -7.84 2.88
C LYS A 40 6.75 -6.98 3.48
N CYS A 41 6.77 -6.91 4.80
CA CYS A 41 7.78 -6.15 5.52
C CYS A 41 8.21 -6.87 6.79
N ASP A 42 9.32 -6.40 7.36
CA ASP A 42 9.69 -6.79 8.72
C ASP A 42 8.60 -6.33 9.70
N SER A 43 8.22 -7.19 10.65
CA SER A 43 7.18 -6.89 11.64
C SER A 43 7.52 -5.69 12.54
N CYS A 44 8.82 -5.46 12.79
CA CYS A 44 9.34 -4.30 13.52
C CYS A 44 9.35 -3.02 12.68
N ASN A 45 9.16 -3.08 11.36
CA ASN A 45 9.13 -1.90 10.49
C ASN A 45 7.75 -1.23 10.48
N ILE A 46 7.44 -0.51 11.56
CA ILE A 46 6.18 0.22 11.74
C ILE A 46 5.89 1.19 10.58
N PRO A 47 6.85 2.00 10.08
CA PRO A 47 6.60 2.87 8.93
C PRO A 47 6.13 2.13 7.68
N SER A 48 6.72 0.98 7.37
CA SER A 48 6.32 0.16 6.22
C SER A 48 4.94 -0.45 6.40
N ARG A 49 4.61 -0.93 7.61
CA ARG A 49 3.27 -1.43 7.94
C ARG A 49 2.20 -0.34 7.80
N ASN A 50 2.47 0.86 8.29
CA ASN A 50 1.57 2.01 8.17
C ASN A 50 1.42 2.47 6.70
N ALA A 51 2.46 2.32 5.89
CA ALA A 51 2.38 2.60 4.46
C ALA A 51 1.47 1.59 3.75
N ALA A 52 1.63 0.29 4.03
CA ALA A 52 0.78 -0.77 3.46
C ALA A 52 -0.70 -0.51 3.77
N THR A 53 -1.05 -0.23 5.04
CA THR A 53 -2.44 0.07 5.42
C THR A 53 -2.93 1.38 4.78
N ARG A 54 -2.13 2.45 4.76
CA ARG A 54 -2.49 3.70 4.06
C ARG A 54 -2.84 3.46 2.58
N PHE A 55 -2.15 2.54 1.93
CA PHE A 55 -2.36 2.18 0.52
C PHE A 55 -3.50 1.18 0.29
N GLY A 56 -4.25 0.81 1.33
CA GLY A 56 -5.40 -0.08 1.19
C GLY A 56 -5.04 -1.57 1.20
N PHE A 57 -3.81 -1.94 1.57
CA PHE A 57 -3.49 -3.36 1.75
C PHE A 57 -4.08 -3.90 3.06
N THR A 58 -4.74 -5.05 2.97
CA THR A 58 -5.25 -5.81 4.12
C THR A 58 -4.17 -6.69 4.72
N TYR A 59 -4.04 -6.69 6.05
CA TYR A 59 -3.14 -7.60 6.77
C TYR A 59 -3.67 -9.03 6.75
N GLU A 60 -2.79 -10.00 6.49
CA GLU A 60 -3.19 -11.41 6.38
C GLU A 60 -2.40 -12.37 7.26
N GLY A 61 -1.28 -11.94 7.84
CA GLY A 61 -0.55 -12.83 8.75
C GLY A 61 0.89 -12.45 9.03
N LEU A 62 1.44 -13.16 10.01
CA LEU A 62 2.82 -13.04 10.45
C LEU A 62 3.51 -14.40 10.30
N PHE A 63 4.53 -14.44 9.47
CA PHE A 63 5.44 -15.59 9.44
C PHE A 63 6.53 -15.36 10.49
N ARG A 64 6.43 -16.12 11.59
CA ARG A 64 7.44 -16.10 12.65
C ARG A 64 8.72 -16.75 12.17
N GLN A 65 9.86 -16.14 12.50
CA GLN A 65 11.19 -16.59 12.11
C GLN A 65 11.35 -16.88 10.62
N ALA A 66 10.72 -16.04 9.78
CA ALA A 66 10.67 -16.23 8.34
C ALA A 66 12.07 -16.25 7.72
N ILE A 67 12.94 -15.32 8.14
CA ILE A 67 14.35 -15.26 7.71
C ILE A 67 15.24 -14.73 8.84
N VAL A 68 16.54 -14.98 8.73
CA VAL A 68 17.59 -14.26 9.46
C VAL A 68 18.20 -13.23 8.51
N TYR A 69 18.28 -11.96 8.91
CA TYR A 69 18.96 -10.93 8.11
C TYR A 69 19.65 -9.93 9.03
N LYS A 70 20.82 -9.44 8.60
CA LYS A 70 21.65 -8.49 9.38
C LYS A 70 21.90 -8.98 10.82
N GLY A 71 22.15 -10.28 10.99
CA GLY A 71 22.45 -10.88 12.30
C GLY A 71 21.28 -10.99 13.27
N ARG A 72 20.02 -10.80 12.83
CA ARG A 72 18.84 -10.95 13.69
C ARG A 72 17.71 -11.72 13.04
N ASN A 73 16.81 -12.23 13.88
CA ASN A 73 15.52 -12.76 13.46
C ASN A 73 14.68 -11.68 12.75
N ARG A 74 13.93 -12.10 11.72
CA ARG A 74 12.87 -11.30 11.10
C ARG A 74 11.60 -12.13 10.97
N ASP A 75 10.60 -11.70 11.71
CA ASP A 75 9.23 -12.09 11.40
C ASP A 75 8.73 -11.23 10.23
N THR A 76 7.99 -11.85 9.31
CA THR A 76 7.49 -11.18 8.11
C THR A 76 5.98 -10.98 8.20
N THR A 77 5.57 -9.72 8.20
CA THR A 77 4.16 -9.31 8.13
C THR A 77 3.74 -9.25 6.67
N TRP A 78 2.65 -9.92 6.33
CA TRP A 78 2.10 -10.00 4.98
C TRP A 78 0.81 -9.20 4.85
N PHE A 79 0.69 -8.49 3.74
CA PHE A 79 -0.50 -7.77 3.34
C PHE A 79 -0.81 -7.99 1.87
N SER A 80 -2.07 -7.77 1.49
CA SER A 80 -2.50 -7.93 0.10
C SER A 80 -3.58 -6.95 -0.34
N ILE A 81 -3.68 -6.77 -1.66
CA ILE A 81 -4.85 -6.25 -2.38
C ILE A 81 -5.24 -7.32 -3.40
N THR A 82 -6.51 -7.67 -3.47
CA THR A 82 -7.04 -8.60 -4.47
C THR A 82 -7.61 -7.86 -5.68
N ASP A 83 -7.85 -8.59 -6.77
CA ASP A 83 -8.61 -8.10 -7.92
C ASP A 83 -10.02 -7.62 -7.52
N GLY A 84 -10.66 -8.30 -6.57
CA GLY A 84 -11.92 -7.90 -5.96
C GLY A 84 -11.84 -6.54 -5.26
N ASP A 85 -10.81 -6.29 -4.46
CA ASP A 85 -10.61 -4.99 -3.79
C ASP A 85 -10.35 -3.88 -4.81
N TRP A 86 -9.48 -4.16 -5.80
CA TRP A 86 -9.12 -3.22 -6.84
C TRP A 86 -10.32 -2.76 -7.68
N ASN A 87 -11.10 -3.72 -8.17
CA ASN A 87 -12.30 -3.47 -8.97
C ASN A 87 -13.50 -3.05 -8.10
N GLY A 88 -13.47 -3.33 -6.80
CA GLY A 88 -14.50 -2.98 -5.82
C GLY A 88 -14.45 -1.52 -5.34
N GLY A 89 -13.62 -0.68 -5.96
CA GLY A 89 -13.58 0.76 -5.72
C GLY A 89 -12.25 1.29 -5.19
N LEU A 90 -11.26 0.43 -4.92
CA LEU A 90 -9.95 0.91 -4.47
C LEU A 90 -9.27 1.73 -5.56
N LYS A 91 -9.42 1.33 -6.83
CA LYS A 91 -8.96 2.12 -7.99
C LYS A 91 -9.55 3.54 -7.97
N ASP A 92 -10.86 3.65 -7.73
CA ASP A 92 -11.56 4.94 -7.73
C ASP A 92 -11.16 5.80 -6.53
N ALA A 93 -10.91 5.19 -5.37
CA ALA A 93 -10.35 5.86 -4.20
C ALA A 93 -9.01 6.52 -4.52
N TYR A 94 -8.11 5.82 -5.21
CA TYR A 94 -6.84 6.37 -5.67
C TYR A 94 -7.03 7.52 -6.67
N GLN A 95 -7.89 7.35 -7.67
CA GLN A 95 -8.16 8.38 -8.67
C GLN A 95 -8.75 9.64 -8.04
N ARG A 96 -9.69 9.49 -7.10
CA ARG A 96 -10.26 10.60 -6.33
C ARG A 96 -9.22 11.31 -5.49
N TRP A 97 -8.30 10.58 -4.87
CA TRP A 97 -7.23 11.18 -4.08
C TRP A 97 -6.19 11.90 -4.93
N LEU A 98 -5.83 11.35 -6.10
CA LEU A 98 -4.84 11.89 -7.03
C LEU A 98 -5.38 13.05 -7.87
N ALA A 99 -6.69 13.25 -7.93
CA ALA A 99 -7.30 14.36 -8.65
C ALA A 99 -6.74 15.71 -8.15
N SER A 100 -6.42 16.61 -9.07
CA SER A 100 -5.91 17.95 -8.75
C SER A 100 -6.84 18.73 -7.82
N SER A 101 -8.15 18.50 -7.93
CA SER A 101 -9.17 19.10 -7.06
C SER A 101 -9.02 18.72 -5.58
N ASN A 102 -8.37 17.60 -5.27
CA ASN A 102 -8.10 17.15 -3.91
C ASN A 102 -6.92 17.89 -3.24
N PHE A 103 -6.19 18.73 -3.97
CA PHE A 103 -5.08 19.51 -3.41
C PHE A 103 -5.42 21.01 -3.40
N ASP A 104 -4.99 21.72 -2.36
CA ASP A 104 -5.09 23.17 -2.30
C ASP A 104 -3.90 23.85 -3.01
N GLU A 105 -3.90 25.19 -3.05
CA GLU A 105 -2.85 25.99 -3.68
C GLU A 105 -1.46 25.79 -3.05
N LYS A 106 -1.40 25.27 -1.82
CA LYS A 106 -0.16 24.94 -1.10
C LYS A 106 0.23 23.47 -1.27
N GLY A 107 -0.48 22.71 -2.09
CA GLY A 107 -0.26 21.29 -2.33
C GLY A 107 -0.74 20.38 -1.19
N GLN A 108 -1.55 20.88 -0.26
CA GLN A 108 -2.07 20.08 0.84
C GLN A 108 -3.34 19.35 0.44
N GLN A 109 -3.40 18.07 0.80
CA GLN A 109 -4.56 17.22 0.52
C GLN A 109 -5.79 17.67 1.34
N LYS A 110 -6.95 17.74 0.69
CA LYS A 110 -8.26 18.01 1.29
C LYS A 110 -8.87 16.74 1.87
N LEU A 111 -8.73 15.62 1.15
CA LEU A 111 -9.09 14.27 1.59
C LEU A 111 -7.81 13.46 1.82
N LYS A 112 -7.78 12.67 2.90
CA LYS A 112 -6.67 11.76 3.16
C LYS A 112 -6.86 10.46 2.39
N LEU A 113 -5.77 9.93 1.84
CA LEU A 113 -5.81 8.63 1.15
C LEU A 113 -6.28 7.52 2.08
N SER A 114 -5.81 7.53 3.34
CA SER A 114 -6.21 6.55 4.36
C SER A 114 -7.72 6.50 4.59
N ASP A 115 -8.41 7.63 4.48
CA ASP A 115 -9.85 7.68 4.74
C ASP A 115 -10.59 7.01 3.58
N LEU A 116 -10.14 7.25 2.35
CA LEU A 116 -10.68 6.65 1.13
C LEU A 116 -10.33 5.16 0.99
N THR A 117 -9.17 4.72 1.50
CA THR A 117 -8.74 3.32 1.45
C THR A 117 -9.16 2.50 2.66
N SER A 118 -9.60 3.14 3.75
CA SER A 118 -10.05 2.46 4.97
C SER A 118 -11.11 1.36 4.75
N PRO A 119 -12.06 1.47 3.79
CA PRO A 119 -13.02 0.42 3.55
C PRO A 119 -12.42 -0.86 2.96
N PHE A 120 -11.15 -0.86 2.53
CA PHE A 120 -10.46 -2.04 1.98
C PHE A 120 -9.46 -2.64 2.97
N VAL A 121 -9.18 -1.94 4.07
CA VAL A 121 -8.27 -2.40 5.13
C VAL A 121 -9.11 -3.13 6.16
N HIS A 122 -9.48 -4.36 5.85
CA HIS A 122 -10.27 -5.18 6.75
C HIS A 122 -9.37 -5.94 7.71
N ALA A 123 -9.77 -6.05 8.97
CA ALA A 123 -9.37 -7.21 9.75
C ALA A 123 -10.23 -8.37 9.22
N ARG A 124 -9.66 -9.28 8.43
CA ARG A 124 -10.34 -10.57 8.22
C ARG A 124 -10.41 -11.24 9.61
N PRO A 125 -11.60 -11.69 10.05
CA PRO A 125 -11.75 -12.40 11.31
C PRO A 125 -10.89 -13.67 11.36
#